data_AF-A0A5K0Z3J0-F1
#
_entry.id   AF-A0A5K0Z3J0-F1
#
_cell.length_a   1.000
_cell.length_b   1.000
_cell.length_c   1.000
_cell.angle_alpha   90.00
_cell.angle_beta   90.00
_cell.angle_gamma   90.00
#
_symmetry.space_group_name_H-M   'P 1'
#
loop_
_entity.id
_entity.type
_entity.pdbx_description
1 polymer ?
#
loop_
_entity_poly.entity_id
_entity_poly.type
_entity_poly.pdbx_seq_one_letter_code
_entity_poly.pdbx_strand_id
1 'polypeptide(L)'
;EKKDWLLGLDQGDAAEVLTFDESMMMVMDSEDPYKDFRVSMEEMVEAYGLSEWECLEEMLVWYLRANGRSAHRYIMGAFVDLLVSIVSPSHGNGAEILRRFR
;
A
#
# COMPACT_ATOMS: atom_id res chain seq x y z
N GLU A 1 -38.15 -24.32 -30.89
CA GLU A 1 -37.70 -24.19 -29.49
C GLU A 1 -36.39 -23.40 -29.43
N LYS A 2 -36.37 -22.12 -29.80
CA LYS A 2 -36.45 -20.97 -28.88
C LYS A 2 -36.49 -21.26 -27.36
N LYS A 3 -35.41 -20.79 -26.72
CA LYS A 3 -35.42 -19.82 -25.60
C LYS A 3 -36.04 -20.28 -24.27
N ASP A 4 -35.28 -21.04 -23.49
CA ASP A 4 -35.62 -21.20 -22.06
C ASP A 4 -34.42 -21.12 -21.11
N TRP A 5 -33.19 -21.35 -21.57
CA TRP A 5 -32.02 -21.39 -20.68
C TRP A 5 -31.29 -20.06 -20.45
N LEU A 6 -31.69 -18.96 -21.10
CA LEU A 6 -30.95 -17.68 -21.06
C LEU A 6 -31.83 -16.47 -20.70
N LEU A 7 -32.88 -16.66 -19.90
CA LEU A 7 -33.70 -15.56 -19.35
C LEU A 7 -33.82 -15.65 -17.82
N GLY A 8 -32.69 -15.82 -17.13
CA GLY A 8 -32.68 -15.97 -15.68
C GLY A 8 -31.61 -15.16 -14.92
N LEU A 9 -30.79 -14.35 -15.56
CA LEU A 9 -29.83 -13.48 -14.86
C LEU A 9 -30.00 -12.04 -15.37
N ASP A 10 -31.03 -11.39 -14.82
CA ASP A 10 -31.12 -9.94 -14.83
C ASP A 10 -30.07 -9.36 -13.87
N GLN A 11 -29.13 -8.65 -14.48
CA GLN A 11 -28.53 -7.39 -14.04
C GLN A 11 -27.83 -7.31 -12.66
N GLY A 12 -26.50 -7.37 -12.74
CA GLY A 12 -25.59 -6.81 -11.74
C GLY A 12 -24.20 -6.73 -12.33
N ASP A 13 -23.79 -5.51 -12.71
CA ASP A 13 -22.43 -5.13 -13.14
C ASP A 13 -21.31 -5.91 -12.45
N ALA A 14 -20.39 -6.47 -13.23
CA ALA A 14 -18.95 -6.43 -12.94
C ALA A 14 -18.15 -7.16 -14.04
N ALA A 15 -17.58 -6.36 -14.94
CA ALA A 15 -16.28 -6.56 -15.57
C ALA A 15 -15.92 -7.99 -16.04
N GLU A 16 -16.30 -8.32 -17.27
CA GLU A 16 -15.38 -9.05 -18.16
C GLU A 16 -14.17 -8.15 -18.42
N VAL A 17 -13.09 -8.32 -17.65
CA VAL A 17 -11.71 -8.40 -18.14
C VAL A 17 -10.92 -8.97 -16.96
N LEU A 18 -10.23 -10.09 -17.12
CA LEU A 18 -8.84 -10.27 -16.70
C LEU A 18 -8.37 -11.63 -17.24
N THR A 19 -8.02 -11.63 -18.52
CA THR A 19 -7.20 -12.68 -19.12
C THR A 19 -5.78 -12.60 -18.57
N PHE A 20 -5.41 -13.65 -17.85
CA PHE A 20 -4.07 -14.25 -17.80
C PHE A 20 -2.91 -13.39 -17.27
N ASP A 21 -2.75 -13.36 -15.94
CA ASP A 21 -1.43 -13.38 -15.32
C ASP A 21 -1.49 -14.32 -14.10
N GLU A 22 -0.60 -15.31 -14.10
CA GLU A 22 -0.56 -16.46 -13.21
C GLU A 22 0.06 -16.09 -11.86
N SER A 23 -0.59 -15.19 -11.13
CA SER A 23 -0.26 -14.95 -9.73
C SER A 23 -1.51 -14.46 -9.03
N MET A 24 -2.21 -15.44 -8.44
CA MET A 24 -3.31 -15.31 -7.49
C MET A 24 -3.31 -13.92 -6.83
N MET A 25 -4.10 -13.02 -7.40
CA MET A 25 -4.32 -11.69 -6.86
C MET A 25 -5.03 -11.90 -5.53
N MET A 26 -4.29 -11.89 -4.42
CA MET A 26 -4.91 -11.66 -3.12
C MET A 26 -5.55 -10.29 -3.25
N VAL A 27 -6.87 -10.28 -3.42
CA VAL A 27 -7.69 -9.10 -3.28
C VAL A 27 -7.31 -8.53 -1.92
N MET A 28 -6.67 -7.36 -1.90
CA MET A 28 -6.44 -6.65 -0.65
C MET A 28 -7.82 -6.37 -0.09
N ASP A 29 -8.20 -7.10 0.96
CA ASP A 29 -9.51 -7.07 1.60
C ASP A 29 -9.66 -5.85 2.52
N SER A 30 -9.11 -4.71 2.09
CA SER A 30 -9.09 -3.46 2.82
C SER A 30 -9.92 -2.42 2.09
N GLU A 31 -10.80 -1.77 2.84
CA GLU A 31 -11.62 -0.64 2.35
C GLU A 31 -10.75 0.59 2.03
N ASP A 32 -9.58 0.74 2.67
CA ASP A 32 -8.63 1.83 2.45
C ASP A 32 -7.17 1.36 2.61
N PRO A 33 -6.58 0.76 1.55
CA PRO A 33 -5.23 0.22 1.60
C PRO A 33 -4.17 1.30 1.88
N TYR A 34 -4.44 2.56 1.53
CA TYR A 34 -3.53 3.65 1.85
C TYR A 34 -3.41 3.83 3.37
N LYS A 35 -4.56 3.97 4.03
CA LYS A 35 -4.64 4.19 5.47
C LYS A 35 -4.07 3.01 6.25
N ASP A 36 -4.33 1.79 5.80
CA ASP A 36 -3.81 0.59 6.47
C ASP A 36 -2.29 0.52 6.41
N PHE A 37 -1.68 0.84 5.25
CA PHE A 37 -0.23 0.93 5.16
C PHE A 37 0.33 2.08 6.01
N ARG A 38 -0.34 3.24 6.07
CA ARG A 38 0.07 4.36 6.93
C ARG A 38 0.15 3.92 8.39
N VAL A 39 -0.94 3.35 8.91
CA VAL A 39 -1.03 2.93 10.31
C VAL A 39 0.01 1.87 10.62
N SER A 40 0.15 0.85 9.77
CA SER A 40 1.11 -0.23 10.01
C SER A 40 2.57 0.26 9.99
N MET A 41 2.91 1.23 9.15
CA MET A 41 4.24 1.85 9.15
C MET A 41 4.47 2.69 10.42
N GLU A 42 3.47 3.43 10.90
CA GLU A 42 3.56 4.20 12.15
C GLU A 42 3.77 3.29 13.36
N GLU A 43 3.02 2.18 13.45
CA GLU A 43 3.18 1.17 14.49
C GLU A 43 4.59 0.57 14.48
N MET A 44 5.15 0.29 13.30
CA MET A 44 6.52 -0.23 13.15
C MET A 44 7.57 0.79 13.61
N VAL A 45 7.39 2.07 13.27
CA VAL A 45 8.27 3.16 13.73
C VAL A 45 8.22 3.29 15.25
N GLU A 46 7.03 3.25 15.85
CA GLU A 46 6.85 3.39 17.30
C GLU A 46 7.39 2.17 18.08
N ALA A 47 7.09 0.96 17.61
CA ALA A 47 7.48 -0.27 18.31
C ALA A 47 8.98 -0.54 18.26
N TYR A 48 9.64 -0.21 17.14
CA TYR A 48 11.06 -0.52 16.93
C TYR A 48 11.96 0.72 16.92
N GLY A 49 11.39 1.92 17.10
CA GLY A 49 12.15 3.17 17.11
C GLY A 49 12.78 3.51 15.75
N LEU A 50 12.17 3.08 14.64
CA LEU A 50 12.71 3.26 13.28
C LEU A 50 12.70 4.74 12.90
N SER A 51 13.77 5.42 13.27
CA SER A 51 13.97 6.86 13.07
C SER A 51 15.12 7.17 12.12
N GLU A 52 15.92 6.14 11.80
CA GLU A 52 17.03 6.19 10.86
C GLU A 52 16.53 5.92 9.45
N TRP A 53 17.09 6.65 8.48
CA TRP A 53 16.68 6.56 7.09
C TRP A 53 16.86 5.14 6.54
N GLU A 54 17.99 4.50 6.84
CA GLU A 54 18.31 3.15 6.38
C GLU A 54 17.24 2.14 6.81
N CYS A 55 16.76 2.24 8.05
CA CYS A 55 15.69 1.38 8.55
C CYS A 55 14.34 1.65 7.87
N LEU A 56 14.02 2.92 7.61
CA LEU A 56 12.80 3.32 6.91
C LEU A 56 12.82 2.87 5.44
N GLU A 57 13.97 2.97 4.78
CA GLU A 57 14.20 2.49 3.41
C GLU A 57 14.06 0.96 3.33
N GLU A 58 14.66 0.22 4.27
CA GLU A 58 14.52 -1.24 4.34
C GLU A 58 13.05 -1.66 4.55
N MET A 59 12.33 -0.97 5.44
CA MET A 59 10.89 -1.19 5.63
C MET A 59 10.12 -0.98 4.32
N LEU A 60 10.35 0.14 3.61
CA LEU A 60 9.70 0.41 2.33
C LEU A 60 9.99 -0.70 1.30
N VAL A 61 11.25 -1.11 1.17
CA VAL A 61 11.65 -2.18 0.24
C VAL A 61 10.94 -3.48 0.56
N TRP A 62 10.79 -3.82 1.84
CA TRP A 62 10.04 -5.00 2.27
C TRP A 62 8.56 -4.92 1.86
N TYR A 63 7.88 -3.79 2.11
CA TYR A 63 6.48 -3.60 1.70
C TYR A 63 6.30 -3.73 0.18
N LEU A 64 7.19 -3.14 -0.62
CA LEU A 64 7.09 -3.19 -2.09
C LEU A 64 7.35 -4.61 -2.63
N ARG A 65 8.23 -5.39 -2.00
CA ARG A 65 8.51 -6.78 -2.39
C ARG A 65 7.40 -7.73 -1.96
N ALA A 66 6.83 -7.51 -0.77
CA ALA A 66 5.77 -8.36 -0.23
C ALA A 66 4.42 -8.16 -0.93
N ASN A 67 4.21 -7.02 -1.59
CA ASN A 67 2.93 -6.66 -2.21
C ASN A 67 3.02 -6.53 -3.73
N GLY A 68 1.93 -6.87 -4.42
CA GLY A 68 1.81 -6.71 -5.87
C GLY A 68 1.89 -5.25 -6.33
N ARG A 69 2.19 -5.04 -7.62
CA ARG A 69 2.38 -3.69 -8.21
C ARG A 69 1.18 -2.75 -8.04
N SER A 70 -0.04 -3.29 -7.93
CA SER A 70 -1.27 -2.53 -7.67
C SER A 70 -1.25 -1.80 -6.33
N ALA A 71 -0.57 -2.35 -5.33
CA ALA A 71 -0.44 -1.80 -3.98
C ALA A 71 0.66 -0.73 -3.87
N HIS A 72 1.65 -0.75 -4.77
CA HIS A 72 2.84 0.11 -4.69
C HIS A 72 2.52 1.60 -4.62
N ARG A 73 1.47 2.04 -5.31
CA ARG A 73 1.05 3.46 -5.28
C ARG A 73 0.56 3.89 -3.89
N TYR A 74 -0.13 3.00 -3.18
CA TYR A 74 -0.62 3.26 -1.83
C TYR A 74 0.52 3.20 -0.82
N ILE A 75 1.41 2.21 -0.94
CA ILE A 75 2.61 2.06 -0.12
C ILE A 75 3.50 3.29 -0.23
N MET A 76 3.79 3.76 -1.46
CA MET A 76 4.62 4.93 -1.68
C MET A 76 4.00 6.21 -1.12
N GLY A 77 2.70 6.42 -1.35
CA GLY A 77 1.99 7.56 -0.75
C GLY A 77 2.05 7.50 0.77
N ALA A 78 1.82 6.32 1.34
CA ALA A 78 1.79 6.15 2.79
C ALA A 78 3.16 6.45 3.43
N PHE A 79 4.22 6.01 2.76
CA PHE A 79 5.59 6.25 3.17
C PHE A 79 5.99 7.73 3.09
N VAL A 80 5.59 8.46 2.04
CA VAL A 80 5.90 9.89 1.92
C VAL A 80 5.26 10.69 3.06
N ASP A 81 3.98 10.44 3.36
CA ASP A 81 3.30 11.10 4.48
C ASP A 81 3.95 10.74 5.83
N LEU A 82 4.47 9.51 5.99
CA LEU A 82 5.23 9.10 7.17
C LEU A 82 6.51 9.92 7.33
N LEU A 83 7.26 10.11 6.24
CA LEU A 83 8.48 10.91 6.30
C LEU A 83 8.18 12.35 6.68
N VAL A 84 7.09 12.93 6.16
CA VAL A 84 6.65 14.29 6.54
C VAL A 84 6.31 14.37 8.04
N SER A 85 5.69 13.33 8.60
CA SER A 85 5.37 13.29 10.04
C SER A 85 6.63 13.15 10.91
N ILE A 86 7.61 12.34 10.51
CA ILE A 86 8.88 12.14 11.24
C ILE A 86 9.78 13.38 11.17
N VAL A 87 9.82 14.06 10.03
CA VAL A 87 10.68 15.24 9.81
C VAL A 87 10.17 16.50 10.53
N SER A 88 8.95 16.45 11.08
CA SER A 88 8.40 17.56 11.86
C SER A 88 9.25 17.83 13.12
N PRO A 89 9.46 19.10 13.51
CA PRO A 89 10.52 19.54 14.43
C PRO A 89 10.38 19.06 15.88
N SER A 90 9.43 18.19 16.20
CA SER A 90 9.29 17.55 17.52
C SER A 90 10.25 16.37 17.73
N HIS A 91 10.83 15.82 16.67
CA HIS A 91 11.72 14.65 16.73
C HIS A 91 13.11 15.04 16.18
N GLY A 92 14.15 15.01 17.04
CA GLY A 92 15.52 15.54 16.80
C GLY A 92 16.33 14.89 15.66
N ASN A 93 15.69 14.03 14.88
CA ASN A 93 16.21 13.17 13.81
C ASN A 93 15.78 13.63 12.40
N GLY A 94 14.88 14.61 12.28
CA GLY A 94 14.43 15.13 10.97
C GLY A 94 15.57 15.71 10.10
N ALA A 95 16.68 16.15 10.70
CA ALA A 95 17.83 16.71 9.98
C ALA A 95 18.57 15.69 9.09
N GLU A 96 18.62 14.42 9.48
CA GLU A 96 19.32 13.38 8.71
C GLU A 96 18.50 12.91 7.51
N ILE A 97 17.19 12.74 7.70
CA ILE A 97 16.25 12.45 6.61
C ILE A 97 16.28 13.58 5.57
N LEU A 98 16.22 14.84 6.01
CA LEU A 98 16.28 16.01 5.12
C LEU A 98 17.60 16.15 4.37
N ARG A 99 18.72 15.63 4.90
CA ARG A 99 20.03 15.66 4.22
C ARG A 99 20.06 14.85 2.95
N ARG A 100 19.32 13.73 2.89
CA ARG A 100 19.25 12.88 1.69
C ARG A 100 18.26 13.36 0.64
N PHE A 101 17.30 14.21 1.00
CA PHE A 101 16.42 14.86 0.04
C PHE A 101 17.07 16.02 -0.72
N ARG A 102 18.24 16.50 -0.28
CA ARG A 102 18.96 17.64 -0.86
C ARG A 102 20.05 17.21 -1.83
#